data_AF-A0A926PDF9-F1
#
_entry.id   AF-A0A926PDF9-F1
#
_cell.length_a   1.000
_cell.length_b   1.000
_cell.length_c   1.000
_cell.angle_alpha   90.00
_cell.angle_beta   90.00
_cell.angle_gamma   90.00
#
_symmetry.space_group_name_H-M   'P 1'
#
loop_
_entity.id
_entity.type
_entity.pdbx_description
1 polymer ?
#
loop_
_entity_poly.entity_id
_entity_poly.type
_entity_poly.pdbx_seq_one_letter_code
_entity_poly.pdbx_strand_id
1 'polypeptide(L)' 'MVDDRNSNSNPNLPSLKQVRERLGMTQEEFASDLGITRKTLGNHERGAHQLKLSLGQIKRLKELLEQAGMSIDDLPDDID' A
#
# COMPACT_ATOMS: atom_id res chain seq x y z
N MET A 1 5.75 -14.14 -21.73
CA MET A 1 5.28 -12.88 -21.14
C MET A 1 3.80 -13.06 -20.84
N VAL A 2 3.31 -12.64 -19.67
CA VAL A 2 1.86 -12.62 -19.39
C VAL A 2 1.44 -11.17 -19.26
N ASP A 3 0.63 -10.77 -20.22
CA ASP A 3 0.04 -9.47 -20.47
C ASP A 3 -1.06 -9.09 -19.45
N ASP A 4 -1.02 -7.81 -19.09
CA ASP A 4 -2.13 -6.88 -18.86
C ASP A 4 -3.37 -7.36 -18.12
N ARG A 5 -3.52 -6.99 -16.82
CA ARG A 5 -4.85 -6.75 -16.21
C ARG A 5 -4.84 -5.65 -15.14
N ASN A 6 -5.49 -4.55 -15.52
CA ASN A 6 -6.31 -3.65 -14.72
C ASN A 6 -5.63 -2.49 -13.96
N SER A 7 -5.28 -1.47 -14.73
CA SER A 7 -5.05 -0.10 -14.29
C SER A 7 -6.35 0.53 -13.78
N ASN A 8 -6.59 0.49 -12.48
CA ASN A 8 -7.42 1.49 -11.81
C ASN A 8 -6.62 2.26 -10.75
N SER A 9 -5.31 2.39 -10.96
CA SER A 9 -4.47 3.26 -10.13
C SER A 9 -4.69 4.69 -10.58
N ASN A 10 -5.28 5.51 -9.72
CA ASN A 10 -5.28 6.95 -9.89
C ASN A 10 -3.80 7.38 -10.10
N PRO A 11 -3.40 7.86 -11.30
CA PRO A 11 -1.98 7.98 -11.68
C PRO A 11 -1.22 9.08 -10.93
N ASN A 12 -1.89 9.79 -10.02
CA ASN A 12 -1.31 10.83 -9.17
C ASN A 12 -1.09 10.40 -7.72
N LEU A 13 -1.52 9.21 -7.28
CA LEU A 13 -1.31 8.76 -5.89
C LEU A 13 -0.28 7.63 -5.79
N PRO A 14 0.60 7.66 -4.78
CA PRO A 14 1.60 6.66 -4.50
C PRO A 14 0.94 5.37 -4.04
N SER A 15 1.27 4.31 -4.75
CA SER A 15 0.91 2.97 -4.29
C SER A 15 1.60 2.63 -2.97
N LEU A 16 1.01 1.74 -2.17
CA LEU A 16 1.66 1.16 -0.98
C LEU A 16 3.03 0.57 -1.28
N LYS A 17 3.23 0.10 -2.52
CA LYS A 17 4.51 -0.36 -3.02
C LYS A 17 5.58 0.73 -2.95
N GLN A 18 5.26 1.94 -3.39
CA GLN A 18 6.20 3.07 -3.39
C GLN A 18 6.54 3.50 -1.97
N VAL A 19 5.56 3.52 -1.07
CA VAL A 19 5.79 3.80 0.36
C VAL A 19 6.78 2.80 0.92
N ARG A 20 6.51 1.51 0.72
CA ARG A 20 7.37 0.41 1.15
C ARG A 20 8.79 0.51 0.58
N GLU A 21 8.92 0.77 -0.72
CA GLU A 21 10.22 0.90 -1.39
C GLU A 21 11.03 2.10 -0.87
N ARG A 22 10.37 3.22 -0.54
CA ARG A 22 11.03 4.39 0.08
C ARG A 22 11.49 4.11 1.51
N LEU A 23 10.76 3.30 2.25
CA LEU A 23 11.15 2.84 3.58
C LEU A 23 12.23 1.75 3.54
N GLY A 24 12.60 1.26 2.34
CA GLY A 24 13.57 0.17 2.20
C GLY A 24 13.07 -1.18 2.73
N MET A 25 11.75 -1.35 2.85
CA MET A 25 11.14 -2.53 3.47
C MET A 25 10.79 -3.61 2.44
N THR A 26 10.87 -4.87 2.86
CA THR A 26 10.30 -6.00 2.13
C THR A 26 8.77 -6.05 2.26
N GLN A 27 8.10 -6.79 1.38
CA GLN A 27 6.64 -7.01 1.50
C GLN A 27 6.25 -7.65 2.83
N GLU A 28 7.12 -8.49 3.40
CA GLU A 28 6.86 -9.17 4.66
C GLU A 28 6.95 -8.20 5.84
N GLU A 29 8.00 -7.40 5.90
CA GLU A 29 8.18 -6.37 6.94
C GLU A 29 7.04 -5.36 6.91
N PHE A 30 6.74 -4.79 5.73
CA PHE A 30 5.69 -3.79 5.60
C PHE A 30 4.29 -4.34 5.94
N ALA A 31 4.00 -5.58 5.52
CA ALA A 31 2.74 -6.23 5.85
C ALA A 31 2.63 -6.51 7.36
N SER A 32 3.72 -7.00 7.96
CA SER A 32 3.77 -7.26 9.41
C SER A 32 3.59 -5.97 10.20
N ASP A 33 4.18 -4.87 9.76
CA ASP A 33 4.07 -3.56 10.39
C ASP A 33 2.65 -2.98 10.31
N LEU A 34 1.96 -3.21 9.19
CA LEU A 34 0.53 -2.90 9.01
C LEU A 34 -0.43 -3.92 9.64
N GLY A 35 0.08 -5.01 10.21
CA GLY A 35 -0.75 -6.08 10.78
C GLY A 35 -1.61 -6.83 9.74
N ILE A 36 -1.16 -6.90 8.49
CA ILE A 36 -1.80 -7.67 7.40
C ILE A 36 -0.89 -8.81 6.95
N THR A 37 -1.43 -9.73 6.15
CA THR A 37 -0.59 -10.80 5.57
C THR A 37 0.18 -10.28 4.35
N ARG A 38 1.41 -10.78 4.16
CA ARG A 38 2.21 -10.53 2.95
C ARG A 38 1.45 -10.88 1.66
N LYS A 39 0.59 -11.89 1.70
CA LYS A 39 -0.29 -12.28 0.58
C LYS A 39 -1.34 -11.20 0.28
N THR A 40 -1.97 -10.64 1.30
CA THR A 40 -2.93 -9.54 1.18
C THR A 40 -2.27 -8.33 0.54
N LEU A 41 -1.11 -7.90 1.07
CA LEU A 41 -0.33 -6.80 0.52
C LEU A 41 0.05 -7.06 -0.95
N GLY A 42 0.59 -8.24 -1.26
CA GLY A 42 1.01 -8.57 -2.61
C GLY A 42 -0.15 -8.63 -3.61
N ASN A 43 -1.35 -9.04 -3.18
CA ASN A 43 -2.55 -9.00 -4.01
C ASN A 43 -3.00 -7.56 -4.30
N HIS A 44 -2.92 -6.69 -3.30
CA HIS A 44 -3.23 -5.28 -3.45
C HIS A 44 -2.22 -4.55 -4.35
N GLU A 45 -0.92 -4.73 -4.13
CA GLU A 45 0.14 -4.15 -4.98
C GLU A 45 0.06 -4.60 -6.45
N ARG A 46 -0.61 -5.72 -6.73
CA ARG A 46 -0.88 -6.24 -8.09
C ARG A 46 -2.21 -5.74 -8.68
N GLY A 47 -2.95 -4.88 -7.98
CA GLY A 47 -4.27 -4.40 -8.41
C GLY A 47 -5.37 -5.46 -8.37
N ALA A 48 -5.15 -6.58 -7.70
CA ALA A 48 -6.10 -7.71 -7.68
C ALA A 48 -7.17 -7.57 -6.58
N HIS A 49 -6.93 -6.73 -5.56
CA HIS A 49 -7.84 -6.58 -4.42
C HIS A 49 -7.73 -5.20 -3.76
N GLN A 50 -8.85 -4.65 -3.35
CA GLN A 50 -8.92 -3.47 -2.50
C GLN A 50 -8.48 -3.82 -1.07
N LEU A 51 -7.68 -2.95 -0.45
CA LEU A 51 -7.16 -3.22 0.88
C LEU A 51 -8.15 -2.68 1.92
N LYS A 52 -8.78 -3.58 2.68
CA LYS A 52 -9.62 -3.19 3.81
C LYS A 52 -8.75 -3.08 5.05
N LEU A 53 -8.67 -1.88 5.62
CA LEU A 53 -7.87 -1.64 6.82
C LEU A 53 -8.78 -1.20 7.97
N SER A 54 -8.52 -1.70 9.17
CA SER A 54 -9.13 -1.13 10.36
C SER A 54 -8.56 0.28 10.64
N LEU A 55 -9.29 1.09 11.40
CA LEU A 55 -8.85 2.45 11.77
C LEU A 55 -7.45 2.48 12.41
N GLY A 56 -7.09 1.45 13.20
CA GLY A 56 -5.75 1.32 13.77
C GLY A 56 -4.67 1.11 12.71
N GLN A 57 -4.97 0.32 11.68
CA GLN A 57 -4.06 0.06 10.57
C GLN A 57 -3.96 1.26 9.63
N ILE A 58 -5.05 2.02 9.45
CA ILE A 58 -5.03 3.29 8.70
C ILE A 58 -4.12 4.31 9.41
N LYS A 59 -4.22 4.42 10.74
CA LYS A 59 -3.29 5.26 11.52
C LYS A 59 -1.85 4.82 11.35
N ARG A 60 -1.59 3.51 11.39
CA ARG A 60 -0.25 2.99 11.18
C ARG A 60 0.29 3.28 9.78
N LEU A 61 -0.55 3.10 8.77
CA LEU A 61 -0.23 3.45 7.40
C LEU A 61 0.10 4.94 7.24
N LYS A 62 -0.66 5.83 7.90
CA LYS A 62 -0.36 7.26 7.96
C LYS A 62 1.04 7.53 8.51
N GLU A 63 1.42 6.88 9.62
CA GLU A 63 2.77 7.06 10.18
C GLU A 63 3.87 6.62 9.21
N LEU A 64 3.66 5.50 8.51
CA LEU A 64 4.60 4.98 7.51
C LEU A 64 4.72 5.91 6.29
N LEU A 65 3.62 6.51 5.86
CA LEU A 65 3.62 7.55 4.82
C LEU A 65 4.46 8.76 5.23
N GLU A 66 4.24 9.26 6.44
CA GLU A 66 5.00 10.40 6.98
C GLU A 66 6.51 10.08 7.08
N GLN A 67 6.85 8.85 7.50
CA GLN A 67 8.24 8.37 7.53
C GLN A 67 8.87 8.26 6.13
N ALA A 68 8.07 7.91 5.12
CA ALA A 68 8.50 7.87 3.72
C ALA A 68 8.60 9.27 3.08
N GLY A 69 8.36 10.34 3.87
CA GLY A 69 8.34 11.72 3.38
C GLY A 69 7.13 12.02 2.49
N MET A 70 6.03 11.28 2.69
CA MET A 70 4.78 11.39 1.93
C MET A 70 3.69 11.98 2.80
N SER A 71 2.75 12.71 2.19
CA SER A 71 1.61 13.27 2.90
C SER A 71 0.43 12.30 2.89
N ILE A 72 -0.43 12.39 3.92
CA ILE A 72 -1.71 11.67 4.01
C ILE A 72 -2.64 11.96 2.82
N ASP A 73 -2.51 13.15 2.21
CA ASP A 73 -3.22 13.56 0.98
C ASP A 73 -2.87 12.69 -0.23
N ASP A 74 -1.76 11.95 -0.11
CA ASP A 74 -1.23 11.01 -1.10
C ASP A 74 -1.70 9.57 -0.81
N LEU A 75 -2.64 9.35 0.13
CA LEU A 75 -3.22 8.02 0.38
C LEU A 75 -4.01 7.55 -0.85
N PRO A 76 -3.65 6.42 -1.49
CA PRO A 76 -4.41 5.93 -2.63
C PRO A 76 -5.88 5.71 -2.27
N ASP A 77 -6.79 6.21 -3.11
CA ASP A 77 -8.27 6.05 -2.98
C ASP A 77 -8.73 4.59 -2.94
N ASP A 78 -7.85 3.62 -3.24
CA ASP A 78 -8.12 2.17 -3.24
C ASP A 78 -8.04 1.51 -1.85
N ILE A 79 -8.07 2.30 -0.78
CA ILE A 79 -8.08 1.84 0.62
C ILE A 79 -9.43 2.18 1.26
N ASP A 80 -10.16 1.14 1.69
CA ASP A 80 -11.48 1.20 2.33
C ASP A 80 -11.37 0.95 3.85
#